data_AF-A0A0M8VX24-F1
#
_entry.id   AF-A0A0M8VX24-F1
#
_cell.length_a   1.000
_cell.length_b   1.000
_cell.length_c   1.000
_cell.angle_alpha   90.00
_cell.angle_beta   90.00
_cell.angle_gamma   90.00
#
_symmetry.space_group_name_H-M   'P 1'
#
loop_
_entity.id
_entity.type
_entity.pdbx_description
1 polymer ?
#
loop_
_entity_poly.entity_id
_entity_poly.type
_entity_poly.pdbx_seq_one_letter_code
_entity_poly.pdbx_strand_id
1 'polypeptide(L)'
;MPADNSHLIVAAARRRATATRRRAVAALRRMDATGIAITFETVAREAGVSRSWLYNQPDLRAEIERLRARRRSIPAARPVPDRQRASDASLLRRLEAATERNRQLESENRELREALALALGERRTADLPGRRDDTPKKKSSAVIGPC
;
A
#
# COMPACT_ATOMS: atom_id res chain seq x y z
N MET A 1 -8.68 -59.10 13.35
CA MET A 1 -9.42 -57.84 13.17
C MET A 1 -8.55 -56.89 12.35
N PRO A 2 -8.96 -56.45 11.14
CA PRO A 2 -8.20 -55.45 10.40
C PRO A 2 -8.30 -54.09 11.12
N ALA A 3 -7.18 -53.39 11.28
CA ALA A 3 -7.19 -52.03 11.82
C ALA A 3 -7.91 -51.08 10.86
N ASP A 4 -8.79 -50.22 11.39
CA ASP A 4 -9.51 -49.23 10.60
C ASP A 4 -8.57 -48.09 10.14
N ASN A 5 -7.96 -48.30 8.98
CA ASN A 5 -7.02 -47.37 8.35
C ASN A 5 -7.72 -46.26 7.55
N SER A 6 -9.05 -46.20 7.55
CA SER A 6 -9.83 -45.24 6.77
C SER A 6 -9.43 -43.79 7.08
N HIS A 7 -9.21 -43.47 8.35
CA HIS A 7 -8.82 -42.13 8.79
C HIS A 7 -7.46 -41.70 8.20
N LEU A 8 -6.50 -42.63 8.08
CA LEU A 8 -5.18 -42.35 7.51
C LEU A 8 -5.26 -42.04 6.01
N ILE A 9 -6.11 -42.78 5.29
CA ILE A 9 -6.37 -42.56 3.85
C ILE A 9 -7.05 -41.21 3.64
N VAL A 10 -8.07 -40.89 4.44
CA VAL A 10 -8.78 -39.60 4.39
C VAL A 10 -7.80 -38.44 4.68
N ALA A 11 -6.95 -38.59 5.70
CA ALA A 11 -5.95 -37.58 6.03
C ALA A 11 -4.92 -37.38 4.90
N ALA A 12 -4.44 -38.46 4.29
CA ALA A 12 -3.53 -38.38 3.15
C ALA A 12 -4.18 -37.70 1.93
N ALA A 13 -5.44 -38.02 1.63
CA ALA A 13 -6.19 -37.38 0.55
C ALA A 13 -6.35 -35.87 0.78
N ARG A 14 -6.70 -35.45 2.00
CA ARG A 14 -6.79 -34.03 2.38
C ARG A 14 -5.45 -33.31 2.22
N ARG A 15 -4.34 -33.90 2.65
CA ARG A 15 -2.99 -33.33 2.47
C ARG A 15 -2.65 -33.16 0.99
N ARG A 16 -2.96 -34.15 0.15
CA ARG A 16 -2.75 -34.07 -1.30
C ARG A 16 -3.57 -32.96 -1.96
N ALA A 17 -4.85 -32.83 -1.57
CA ALA A 17 -5.74 -31.80 -2.09
C ALA A 17 -5.24 -30.39 -1.72
N THR A 18 -4.89 -30.17 -0.45
CA THR A 18 -4.37 -28.87 0.01
C THR A 18 -3.04 -28.51 -0.65
N ALA A 19 -2.11 -29.45 -0.79
CA ALA A 19 -0.84 -29.24 -1.49
C ALA A 19 -1.06 -28.87 -2.96
N THR A 20 -1.99 -29.54 -3.65
CA THR A 20 -2.35 -29.24 -5.04
C THR A 20 -2.91 -27.83 -5.19
N ARG A 21 -3.82 -27.42 -4.29
CA ARG A 21 -4.33 -26.05 -4.26
C ARG A 21 -3.24 -25.00 -4.01
N ARG A 22 -2.34 -25.25 -3.04
CA ARG A 22 -1.22 -24.34 -2.77
C ARG A 22 -0.32 -24.15 -3.99
N ARG A 23 -0.03 -25.22 -4.74
CA ARG A 23 0.75 -25.13 -5.99
C ARG A 23 0.05 -24.27 -7.05
N ALA A 24 -1.26 -24.45 -7.23
CA ALA A 24 -2.03 -23.66 -8.20
C ALA A 24 -2.06 -22.18 -7.85
N VAL A 25 -2.27 -21.84 -6.57
CA VAL A 25 -2.22 -20.44 -6.10
C VAL A 25 -0.83 -19.83 -6.28
N ALA A 26 0.22 -20.59 -5.95
CA ALA A 26 1.60 -20.13 -6.12
C ALA A 26 1.95 -19.89 -7.60
N ALA A 27 1.52 -20.79 -8.49
CA ALA A 27 1.67 -20.63 -9.94
C ALA A 27 1.00 -19.35 -10.45
N LEU A 28 -0.25 -19.10 -10.05
CA LEU A 28 -0.97 -17.87 -10.41
C LEU A 28 -0.24 -16.61 -9.98
N ARG A 29 0.25 -16.56 -8.73
CA ARG A 29 1.01 -15.42 -8.21
C ARG A 29 2.30 -15.19 -8.99
N ARG A 30 3.04 -16.25 -9.30
CA ARG A 30 4.27 -16.14 -10.10
C ARG A 30 3.99 -15.62 -11.50
N MET A 31 2.97 -16.18 -12.17
CA MET A 31 2.59 -15.76 -13.53
C MET A 31 2.10 -14.32 -13.59
N ASP A 32 1.42 -13.85 -12.54
CA ASP A 32 1.01 -12.46 -12.44
C ASP A 32 2.23 -11.53 -12.29
N ALA A 33 3.15 -11.88 -11.39
CA ALA A 33 4.37 -11.11 -11.15
C ALA A 33 5.33 -11.07 -12.36
N THR A 34 5.42 -12.15 -13.14
CA THR A 34 6.32 -12.24 -14.30
C THR A 34 5.69 -11.75 -15.60
N GLY A 35 4.43 -11.32 -15.59
CA GLY A 35 3.76 -10.87 -16.81
C GLY A 35 3.41 -12.00 -17.80
N ILE A 36 3.56 -13.28 -17.43
CA ILE A 36 3.18 -14.43 -18.29
C ILE A 36 1.66 -14.41 -18.53
N ALA A 37 1.22 -14.69 -19.75
CA ALA A 37 -0.20 -14.74 -20.09
C ALA A 37 -0.96 -15.75 -19.22
N ILE A 38 -2.05 -15.31 -18.59
CA ILE A 38 -2.84 -16.09 -17.64
C ILE A 38 -4.07 -16.67 -18.37
N THR A 39 -4.02 -17.98 -18.63
CA THR A 39 -5.11 -18.79 -19.20
C THR A 39 -5.23 -20.09 -18.41
N PHE A 40 -6.38 -20.77 -18.47
CA PHE A 40 -6.56 -22.07 -17.79
C PHE A 40 -5.50 -23.10 -18.20
N GLU A 41 -5.07 -23.08 -19.47
CA GLU A 41 -4.03 -23.95 -19.97
C GLU A 41 -2.64 -23.64 -19.40
N THR A 42 -2.24 -22.38 -19.43
CA THR A 42 -0.93 -21.96 -18.94
C THR A 42 -0.82 -22.16 -17.44
N VAL A 43 -1.89 -21.89 -16.69
CA VAL A 43 -1.98 -22.14 -15.25
C VAL A 43 -1.95 -23.64 -14.93
N ALA A 44 -2.67 -24.47 -15.70
CA ALA A 44 -2.64 -25.93 -15.53
C ALA A 44 -1.22 -26.49 -15.71
N ARG A 45 -0.53 -26.04 -16.76
CA ARG A 45 0.85 -26.42 -17.05
C ARG A 45 1.82 -25.98 -15.95
N GLU A 46 1.76 -24.71 -15.55
CA GLU A 46 2.65 -24.14 -14.53
C GLU A 46 2.43 -24.74 -13.14
N ALA A 47 1.18 -25.02 -12.78
CA ALA A 47 0.84 -25.61 -11.48
C ALA A 47 1.01 -27.13 -11.44
N GLY A 48 1.13 -27.80 -12.59
CA GLY A 48 1.13 -29.26 -12.69
C GLY A 48 -0.20 -29.86 -12.22
N VAL A 49 -1.31 -29.32 -12.71
CA VAL A 49 -2.69 -29.78 -12.43
C VAL A 49 -3.47 -29.92 -13.73
N SER A 50 -4.58 -30.67 -13.73
CA SER A 50 -5.42 -30.78 -14.92
C SER A 50 -6.32 -29.56 -15.10
N ARG A 51 -6.72 -29.27 -16.35
CA ARG A 51 -7.70 -28.19 -16.63
C ARG A 51 -9.05 -28.47 -15.97
N SER A 52 -9.51 -29.72 -16.01
CA SER A 52 -10.75 -30.15 -15.34
C SER A 52 -10.71 -29.88 -13.83
N TRP A 53 -9.57 -30.13 -13.19
CA TRP A 53 -9.40 -29.80 -11.77
C TRP A 53 -9.54 -28.29 -11.52
N LEU A 54 -8.94 -27.44 -12.36
CA LEU A 54 -9.12 -25.98 -12.25
C LEU A 54 -10.57 -25.53 -12.44
N TYR A 55 -11.31 -26.13 -13.37
CA TYR A 55 -12.73 -25.83 -13.55
C TYR A 55 -13.58 -26.20 -12.33
N ASN A 56 -13.18 -27.24 -11.59
CA ASN A 56 -13.83 -27.65 -10.35
C ASN A 56 -13.40 -26.82 -9.12
N GLN A 57 -12.53 -25.81 -9.28
CA GLN A 57 -12.14 -24.88 -8.22
C GLN A 57 -12.72 -23.48 -8.52
N PRO A 58 -13.91 -23.15 -7.98
CA PRO A 58 -14.62 -21.91 -8.35
C PRO A 58 -13.85 -20.64 -8.00
N ASP A 59 -13.11 -20.65 -6.89
CA ASP A 59 -12.23 -19.56 -6.45
C ASP A 59 -11.08 -19.31 -7.43
N LEU A 60 -10.39 -20.37 -7.87
CA LEU A 60 -9.29 -20.27 -8.83
C LEU A 60 -9.80 -19.85 -10.22
N ARG A 61 -10.97 -20.35 -10.62
CA ARG A 61 -11.63 -19.95 -11.88
C ARG A 61 -11.91 -18.46 -11.89
N ALA A 62 -12.56 -17.95 -10.85
CA ALA A 62 -12.88 -16.52 -10.72
C ALA A 62 -11.60 -15.66 -10.74
N GLU A 63 -10.54 -16.12 -10.08
CA GLU A 63 -9.26 -15.40 -10.06
C GLU A 63 -8.57 -15.36 -11.43
N ILE A 64 -8.57 -16.49 -12.16
CA ILE A 64 -8.06 -16.56 -13.55
C ILE A 64 -8.82 -15.60 -14.45
N GLU A 65 -10.15 -15.60 -14.38
CA GLU A 65 -11.00 -14.70 -15.16
C GLU A 65 -10.73 -13.23 -14.82
N ARG A 66 -10.63 -12.90 -13.53
CA ARG A 66 -10.30 -11.55 -13.03
C ARG A 66 -8.95 -11.07 -13.53
N LEU A 67 -7.92 -11.92 -13.44
CA LEU A 67 -6.54 -11.62 -13.91
C LEU A 67 -6.50 -11.40 -15.42
N ARG A 68 -7.21 -12.24 -16.18
CA ARG A 68 -7.32 -12.13 -17.63
C ARG A 68 -8.08 -10.87 -18.06
N ALA A 69 -9.15 -10.52 -17.35
CA ALA A 69 -9.92 -9.31 -17.59
C ALA A 69 -9.08 -8.05 -17.32
N ARG A 70 -8.34 -8.00 -16.19
CA ARG A 70 -7.42 -6.89 -15.89
C ARG A 70 -6.39 -6.66 -17.00
N ARG A 71 -5.81 -7.74 -17.54
CA ARG A 71 -4.84 -7.66 -18.63
C ARG A 71 -5.45 -7.26 -19.97
N ARG A 72 -6.73 -7.57 -20.19
CA ARG A 72 -7.48 -7.14 -21.38
C ARG A 72 -7.97 -5.69 -21.27
N SER A 73 -8.26 -5.24 -20.05
CA SER A 73 -8.71 -3.88 -19.76
C SER A 73 -7.57 -2.87 -19.68
N ILE A 74 -6.33 -3.33 -19.47
CA ILE A 74 -5.16 -2.58 -19.95
C ILE A 74 -5.37 -2.52 -21.46
N PRO A 75 -5.61 -1.34 -22.07
CA PRO A 75 -5.71 -1.27 -23.51
C PRO A 75 -4.44 -1.91 -24.05
N ALA A 76 -4.56 -3.06 -24.72
CA ALA A 76 -3.56 -3.45 -25.69
C ALA A 76 -3.44 -2.20 -26.54
N ALA A 77 -2.32 -1.50 -26.41
CA ALA A 77 -2.11 -0.24 -27.07
C ALA A 77 -2.50 -0.48 -28.52
N ARG A 78 -3.66 0.08 -28.92
CA ARG A 78 -3.92 0.38 -30.34
C ARG A 78 -2.60 0.92 -30.84
N PRO A 79 -2.00 0.42 -31.93
CA PRO A 79 -0.68 0.83 -32.34
C PRO A 79 -0.75 2.34 -32.59
N VAL A 80 -0.42 3.10 -31.55
CA VAL A 80 -0.18 4.51 -31.63
C VAL A 80 1.09 4.54 -32.47
N PRO A 81 1.07 5.18 -33.65
CA PRO A 81 2.21 5.23 -34.54
C PRO A 81 3.47 5.58 -33.73
N ASP A 82 4.61 4.95 -34.01
CA ASP A 82 5.84 5.08 -33.18
C ASP A 82 6.26 6.54 -32.90
N ARG A 83 5.79 7.49 -33.71
CA ARG A 83 5.97 8.94 -33.50
C ARG A 83 5.21 9.52 -32.28
N GLN A 84 4.22 8.82 -31.74
CA GLN A 84 3.44 9.22 -30.57
C GLN A 84 3.66 8.33 -29.34
N ARG A 85 4.42 7.23 -29.46
CA ARG A 85 5.03 6.61 -28.27
C ARG A 85 6.11 7.59 -27.82
N ALA A 86 5.81 8.39 -26.80
CA ALA A 86 6.85 9.14 -26.09
C ALA A 86 7.99 8.14 -25.83
N SER A 87 9.16 8.36 -26.43
CA SER A 87 10.29 7.44 -26.28
C SER A 87 10.56 7.20 -24.79
N ASP A 88 11.19 6.09 -24.43
CA ASP A 88 11.49 5.80 -23.02
C ASP A 88 12.23 6.98 -22.34
N ALA A 89 13.08 7.70 -23.09
CA ALA A 89 13.73 8.93 -22.66
C ALA A 89 12.76 10.12 -22.39
N SER A 90 11.63 10.19 -23.10
CA SER A 90 10.56 11.18 -22.85
C SER A 90 9.72 10.79 -21.63
N LEU A 91 9.46 9.49 -21.43
CA LEU A 91 8.78 9.00 -20.24
C LEU A 91 9.62 9.21 -18.98
N LEU A 92 10.92 8.90 -19.04
CA LEU A 92 11.87 9.16 -17.95
C LEU A 92 11.95 10.65 -17.62
N ARG A 93 12.08 11.53 -18.63
CA ARG A 93 12.05 12.98 -18.40
C ARG A 93 10.75 13.47 -17.74
N ARG A 94 9.60 12.93 -18.15
CA ARG A 94 8.31 13.29 -17.53
C ARG A 94 8.23 12.81 -16.09
N LEU A 95 8.77 11.62 -15.81
CA LEU A 95 8.84 11.07 -14.47
C LEU A 95 9.77 11.90 -13.58
N GLU A 96 10.96 12.24 -14.05
CA GLU A 96 11.90 13.14 -13.38
C GLU A 96 11.25 14.49 -13.06
N ALA A 97 10.64 15.13 -14.07
CA ALA A 97 9.95 16.41 -13.89
C ALA A 97 8.79 16.32 -12.88
N ALA A 98 8.04 15.21 -12.87
CA ALA A 98 6.96 15.00 -11.91
C ALA A 98 7.51 14.78 -10.49
N THR A 99 8.59 14.01 -10.34
CA THR A 99 9.23 13.79 -9.04
C THR A 99 9.80 15.07 -8.47
N GLU A 100 10.38 15.93 -9.31
CA GLU A 100 10.92 17.21 -8.88
C GLU A 100 9.83 18.18 -8.42
N ARG A 101 8.74 18.27 -9.17
CA ARG A 101 7.56 19.06 -8.75
C ARG A 101 6.97 18.56 -7.44
N ASN A 102 6.92 17.25 -7.22
CA ASN A 102 6.45 16.70 -5.94
C ASN A 102 7.37 17.12 -4.79
N ARG A 103 8.70 17.05 -4.95
CA ARG A 103 9.64 17.51 -3.91
C ARG A 103 9.48 18.99 -3.61
N GLN A 104 9.31 19.81 -4.64
CA GLN A 104 9.08 21.25 -4.49
C GLN A 104 7.79 21.50 -3.71
N LEU A 105 6.67 20.88 -4.13
CA LEU A 105 5.39 21.00 -3.45
C LEU A 105 5.46 20.51 -2.01
N GLU A 106 6.20 19.43 -1.72
CA GLU A 106 6.40 18.96 -0.35
C GLU A 106 7.19 19.97 0.50
N SER A 107 8.17 20.67 -0.07
CA SER A 107 8.90 21.74 0.64
C SER A 107 8.01 22.93 0.94
N GLU A 108 7.33 23.45 -0.08
CA GLU A 108 6.38 24.55 0.07
C GLU A 108 5.31 24.21 1.11
N ASN A 109 4.82 22.97 1.11
CA ASN A 109 3.83 22.53 2.08
C ASN A 109 4.37 22.47 3.52
N ARG A 110 5.65 22.10 3.71
CA ARG A 110 6.31 22.16 5.03
C ARG A 110 6.44 23.61 5.50
N GLU A 111 6.97 24.49 4.65
CA GLU A 111 7.16 25.91 4.97
C GLU A 111 5.84 26.60 5.34
N LEU A 112 4.77 26.35 4.56
CA LEU A 112 3.44 26.88 4.86
C LEU A 112 2.88 26.34 6.19
N ARG A 113 3.12 25.07 6.52
CA ARG A 113 2.70 24.49 7.80
C ARG A 113 3.46 25.09 8.98
N GLU A 114 4.75 25.34 8.84
CA GLU A 114 5.57 26.00 9.86
C GLU A 114 5.13 27.45 10.08
N ALA A 115 4.94 28.21 9.00
CA ALA A 115 4.42 29.57 9.08
C ALA A 115 3.04 29.63 9.75
N LEU A 116 2.14 28.68 9.42
CA LEU A 116 0.84 28.56 10.06
C LEU A 116 0.96 28.22 11.55
N ALA A 117 1.86 27.31 11.92
CA ALA A 117 2.10 26.93 13.31
C ALA A 117 2.62 28.13 14.14
N LEU A 118 3.54 28.91 13.59
CA LEU A 118 4.06 30.13 14.21
C LEU A 118 2.95 31.18 14.41
N ALA A 119 2.20 31.50 13.35
CA ALA A 119 1.11 32.47 13.42
C ALA A 119 0.02 32.06 14.42
N LEU A 120 -0.32 30.76 14.48
CA LEU A 120 -1.26 30.23 15.48
C LEU A 120 -0.68 30.27 16.90
N GLY A 121 0.64 30.08 17.05
CA GLY A 121 1.35 30.25 18.32
C GLY A 121 1.27 31.69 18.82
N GLU A 122 1.59 32.66 17.96
CA GLU A 122 1.52 34.10 18.26
C GLU A 122 0.11 34.52 18.68
N ARG A 123 -0.92 34.09 17.93
CA ARG A 123 -2.32 34.35 18.28
C ARG A 123 -2.70 33.78 19.64
N ARG A 124 -2.29 32.55 19.95
CA ARG A 124 -2.52 31.96 21.28
C ARG A 124 -1.84 32.75 22.39
N THR A 125 -0.62 33.24 22.17
CA THR A 125 0.07 34.06 23.18
C THR A 125 -0.56 35.43 23.35
N ALA A 126 -1.13 36.01 22.30
CA ALA A 126 -1.83 37.30 22.34
C ALA A 126 -3.23 37.19 22.97
N ASP A 127 -3.94 36.08 22.76
CA ASP A 127 -5.29 35.84 23.29
C ASP A 127 -5.29 35.38 24.76
N LEU A 128 -4.13 35.15 25.40
CA LEU A 128 -4.04 34.89 26.83
C LEU A 128 -4.28 36.18 27.62
N PRO A 129 -5.41 36.34 28.34
CA PRO A 129 -5.66 37.53 29.13
C PRO A 129 -4.87 37.43 30.46
N GLY A 130 -3.93 38.34 30.64
CA GLY A 130 -3.39 38.71 31.95
C GLY A 130 -2.36 37.75 32.55
N ARG A 131 -1.09 37.97 32.22
CA ARG A 131 0.00 37.75 33.19
C ARG A 131 -0.22 38.74 34.33
N ARG A 132 -0.88 38.29 35.39
CA ARG A 132 -1.05 39.08 36.61
C ARG A 132 0.32 39.46 37.13
N ASP A 133 0.56 40.76 37.24
CA ASP A 133 1.63 41.34 38.05
C ASP A 133 1.35 41.03 39.53
N ASP A 134 1.56 39.79 39.94
CA ASP A 134 1.54 39.41 41.35
C ASP A 134 2.94 39.62 41.93
N THR A 135 3.44 40.87 41.86
CA THR A 135 4.59 41.27 42.69
C THR A 135 4.03 41.82 44.00
N PRO A 136 4.18 41.13 45.15
CA PRO A 136 3.69 41.68 46.40
C PRO A 136 4.60 42.85 46.81
N LYS A 137 4.03 44.06 46.80
CA LYS A 137 4.65 45.28 47.32
C LYS A 137 4.86 45.10 48.83
N LYS A 138 6.08 44.73 49.24
CA LYS A 138 6.43 44.58 50.66
C LYS A 138 6.38 45.96 51.32
N LYS A 139 5.40 46.15 52.20
CA LYS A 139 5.18 47.38 52.98
C LYS A 139 6.40 47.66 53.86
N SER A 140 6.87 48.91 53.84
CA SER A 140 7.82 49.45 54.80
C SER A 140 7.18 49.48 56.19
N SER A 141 7.79 48.80 57.16
CA SER A 141 7.50 48.98 58.58
C SER A 141 8.61 49.81 59.21
N ALA A 142 8.23 50.95 59.75
CA ALA A 142 9.09 51.92 60.38
C ALA A 142 9.30 51.61 61.88
N VAL A 143 10.44 52.07 62.40
CA VAL A 143 10.73 52.50 63.79
C VAL A 143 10.79 51.43 64.89
N ILE A 144 12.01 51.21 65.42
CA ILE A 144 12.27 51.12 66.88
C ILE A 144 13.61 51.85 67.15
N GLY A 145 13.59 52.83 68.05
CA GLY A 145 14.71 53.70 68.44
C GLY A 145 15.67 53.11 69.48
N PRO A 146 16.65 53.90 69.99
CA PRO A 146 17.83 53.39 70.69
C PRO A 146 17.65 53.32 72.22
N CYS A 147 18.35 52.38 72.86
CA CYS A 147 18.69 52.37 74.30
C CYS A 147 20.13 51.89 74.43
#